data_AF-A0A8T5A8R3-F1
#
_entry.id   AF-A0A8T5A8R3-F1
#
_cell.length_a   1.000
_cell.length_b   1.000
_cell.length_c   1.000
_cell.angle_alpha   90.00
_cell.angle_beta   90.00
_cell.angle_gamma   90.00
#
_symmetry.space_group_name_H-M   'P 1'
#
loop_
_entity.id
_entity.type
_entity.pdbx_description
1 polymer ?
#
loop_
_entity_poly.entity_id
_entity_poly.type
_entity_poly.pdbx_seq_one_letter_code
_entity_poly.pdbx_strand_id
1 'polypeptide(L)'
;MSAMNFKSKLFSLLAKEFESFIPQFKPYTTDYQMVAYALKDLENWLKVKMGIDDNKLIYRRIEEIYEKSPREFKASLNFWADMWFRKWRERVRILSTKLEEPKEHIERIKRARKILQEVDWREELRRIVIKKLMECGEICMTEFIADNLILEEIARRLQKTREGIMALDPLSIYNAVNARITRLSREKGPLVYLNIKPGLFQHYNY
;
A
#
# COMPACT_ATOMS: atom_id res chain seq x y z
N MET A 1 26.91 -10.42 -5.39
CA MET A 1 26.20 -10.51 -4.08
C MET A 1 24.83 -11.14 -4.32
N SER A 2 24.19 -11.76 -3.31
CA SER A 2 22.86 -12.38 -3.51
C SER A 2 21.74 -11.33 -3.46
N ALA A 3 20.60 -11.56 -4.13
CA ALA A 3 19.46 -10.63 -4.14
C ALA A 3 18.92 -10.26 -2.74
N MET A 4 19.13 -11.12 -1.72
CA MET A 4 18.82 -10.81 -0.32
C MET A 4 19.67 -9.66 0.23
N ASN A 5 20.89 -9.47 -0.28
CA ASN A 5 21.79 -8.42 0.18
C ASN A 5 21.32 -7.02 -0.27
N PHE A 6 20.83 -6.91 -1.52
CA PHE A 6 20.39 -5.61 -2.02
C PHE A 6 19.07 -5.13 -1.40
N LYS A 7 18.16 -6.05 -1.03
CA LYS A 7 16.94 -5.69 -0.29
C LYS A 7 17.26 -4.94 1.01
N SER A 8 18.19 -5.47 1.81
CA SER A 8 18.62 -4.83 3.05
C SER A 8 19.28 -3.49 2.80
N LYS A 9 20.10 -3.39 1.74
CA LYS A 9 20.70 -2.12 1.33
C LYS A 9 19.66 -1.09 0.94
N LEU A 10 18.65 -1.47 0.15
CA LEU A 10 17.55 -0.58 -0.25
C LEU A 10 16.74 -0.11 0.95
N PHE A 11 16.48 -0.99 1.92
CA PHE A 11 15.87 -0.61 3.19
C PHE A 11 16.69 0.48 3.90
N SER A 12 18.00 0.27 4.06
CA SER A 12 18.88 1.26 4.70
C SER A 12 18.97 2.58 3.92
N LEU A 13 18.89 2.54 2.59
CA LEU A 13 18.84 3.75 1.77
C LEU A 13 17.53 4.51 1.99
N LEU A 14 16.38 3.84 1.94
CA LEU A 14 15.08 4.45 2.25
C LEU A 14 15.04 5.05 3.66
N ALA A 15 15.56 4.32 4.65
CA ALA A 15 15.65 4.82 6.02
C ALA A 15 16.40 6.16 6.10
N LYS A 16 17.55 6.27 5.43
CA LYS A 16 18.34 7.53 5.35
C LYS A 16 17.59 8.66 4.65
N GLU A 17 16.84 8.36 3.60
CA GLU A 17 16.00 9.38 2.95
C GLU A 17 14.92 9.88 3.91
N PHE A 18 14.26 9.00 4.67
CA PHE A 18 13.25 9.40 5.66
C PHE A 18 13.84 10.16 6.86
N GLU A 19 15.05 9.86 7.31
CA GLU A 19 15.77 10.67 8.31
C GLU A 19 15.92 12.12 7.85
N SER A 20 16.08 12.36 6.55
CA SER A 20 16.19 13.72 6.00
C SER A 20 14.85 14.47 5.98
N PHE A 21 13.73 13.75 5.89
CA PHE A 21 12.39 14.35 5.88
C PHE A 21 11.82 14.53 7.30
N ILE A 22 12.26 13.72 8.25
CA ILE A 22 11.75 13.70 9.61
C ILE A 22 12.94 13.78 10.58
N PRO A 23 13.18 14.95 11.20
CA PRO A 23 14.31 15.15 12.12
C PRO A 23 14.35 14.22 13.33
N GLN A 24 13.22 13.60 13.71
CA GLN A 24 13.10 12.70 14.88
C GLN A 24 12.98 11.22 14.49
N PHE A 25 13.25 10.87 13.23
CA PHE A 25 13.09 9.50 12.70
C PHE A 25 14.03 8.51 13.37
N LYS A 26 13.48 7.39 13.84
CA LYS A 26 14.18 6.26 14.44
C LYS A 26 13.90 4.97 13.66
N PRO A 27 14.55 4.76 12.51
CA PRO A 27 14.22 3.68 11.57
C PRO A 27 14.44 2.26 12.09
N TYR A 28 15.23 2.10 13.15
CA TYR A 28 15.58 0.79 13.71
C TYR A 28 14.85 0.49 15.02
N THR A 29 13.92 1.35 15.43
CA THR A 29 13.09 1.12 16.63
C THR A 29 11.64 1.39 16.31
N THR A 30 11.20 2.63 16.47
CA THR A 30 9.79 2.99 16.45
C THR A 30 9.26 3.16 15.03
N ASP A 31 10.11 3.63 14.13
CA ASP A 31 9.70 3.99 12.77
C ASP A 31 10.02 2.92 11.72
N TYR A 32 10.56 1.79 12.15
CA TYR A 32 10.88 0.64 11.30
C TYR A 32 9.70 0.22 10.41
N GLN A 33 8.48 0.24 10.97
CA GLN A 33 7.28 -0.15 10.22
C GLN A 33 7.01 0.76 9.03
N MET A 34 7.27 2.07 9.15
CA MET A 34 7.09 3.01 8.06
C MET A 34 8.06 2.71 6.91
N VAL A 35 9.34 2.43 7.22
CA VAL A 35 10.32 2.01 6.20
C VAL A 35 9.91 0.69 5.56
N ALA A 36 9.37 -0.25 6.34
CA ALA A 36 8.91 -1.53 5.83
C ALA A 36 7.72 -1.38 4.86
N TYR A 37 6.75 -0.51 5.19
CA TYR A 37 5.65 -0.17 4.28
C TYR A 37 6.17 0.49 3.00
N ALA A 38 7.07 1.47 3.12
CA ALA A 38 7.66 2.13 1.96
C ALA A 38 8.42 1.15 1.06
N LEU A 39 9.23 0.26 1.64
CA LEU A 39 9.96 -0.74 0.85
C LEU A 39 8.99 -1.65 0.09
N LYS A 40 7.90 -2.07 0.73
CA LYS A 40 6.88 -2.92 0.11
C LYS A 40 6.13 -2.19 -1.02
N ASP A 41 5.78 -0.93 -0.82
CA ASP A 41 5.18 -0.12 -1.88
C ASP A 41 6.16 0.16 -3.03
N LEU A 42 7.45 0.37 -2.73
CA LEU A 42 8.49 0.52 -3.74
C LEU A 42 8.66 -0.76 -4.56
N GLU A 43 8.70 -1.93 -3.93
CA GLU A 43 8.71 -3.23 -4.61
C GLU A 43 7.53 -3.30 -5.61
N ASN A 44 6.31 -2.99 -5.16
CA ASN A 44 5.13 -3.03 -6.01
C ASN A 44 5.18 -1.99 -7.14
N TRP A 45 5.67 -0.78 -6.86
CA TRP A 45 5.82 0.27 -7.86
C TRP A 45 6.82 -0.14 -8.95
N LEU A 46 7.94 -0.73 -8.55
CA LEU A 46 8.94 -1.26 -9.49
C LEU A 46 8.38 -2.43 -10.31
N LYS A 47 7.61 -3.33 -9.72
CA LYS A 47 6.93 -4.41 -10.46
C LYS A 47 6.07 -3.85 -11.59
N VAL A 48 5.25 -2.85 -11.28
CA VAL A 48 4.35 -2.20 -12.25
C VAL A 48 5.15 -1.44 -13.31
N LYS A 49 6.18 -0.67 -12.92
CA LYS A 49 6.98 0.14 -13.84
C LYS A 49 7.89 -0.68 -14.75
N MET A 50 8.39 -1.81 -14.28
CA MET A 50 9.29 -2.67 -15.04
C MET A 50 8.57 -3.82 -15.76
N GLY A 51 7.30 -4.09 -15.43
CA GLY A 51 6.58 -5.24 -15.96
C GLY A 51 7.14 -6.58 -15.48
N ILE A 52 7.75 -6.62 -14.29
CA ILE A 52 8.43 -7.80 -13.73
C ILE A 52 7.72 -8.17 -12.43
N ASP A 53 7.15 -9.39 -12.34
CA ASP A 53 6.50 -9.89 -11.12
C ASP A 53 7.42 -10.82 -10.28
N ASP A 54 8.73 -10.58 -10.34
CA ASP A 54 9.73 -11.29 -9.52
C ASP A 54 10.64 -10.28 -8.81
N ASN A 55 10.53 -10.25 -7.48
CA ASN A 55 11.35 -9.37 -6.63
C ASN A 55 12.85 -9.64 -6.79
N LYS A 56 13.30 -10.89 -7.02
CA LYS A 56 14.73 -11.19 -7.19
C LYS A 56 15.28 -10.54 -8.46
N LEU A 57 14.50 -10.57 -9.55
CA LEU A 57 14.88 -9.92 -10.81
C LEU A 57 14.86 -8.39 -10.67
N ILE A 58 13.87 -7.84 -9.97
CA ILE A 58 13.84 -6.41 -9.63
C ILE A 58 15.10 -6.03 -8.87
N TYR A 59 15.43 -6.74 -7.79
CA TYR A 59 16.60 -6.46 -6.96
C TYR A 59 17.91 -6.48 -7.73
N ARG A 60 18.10 -7.49 -8.60
CA ARG A 60 19.28 -7.56 -9.47
C ARG A 60 19.35 -6.34 -10.40
N ARG A 61 18.23 -5.98 -11.04
CA ARG A 61 18.20 -4.86 -12.00
C ARG A 61 18.47 -3.51 -11.33
N ILE A 62 17.92 -3.27 -10.16
CA ILE A 62 18.19 -2.02 -9.43
C ILE A 62 19.59 -1.98 -8.83
N GLU A 63 20.17 -3.13 -8.47
CA GLU A 63 21.57 -3.25 -8.06
C GLU A 63 22.50 -2.84 -9.21
N GLU A 64 22.27 -3.36 -10.43
CA GLU A 64 23.03 -2.98 -11.61
C GLU A 64 22.93 -1.47 -11.92
N ILE A 65 21.74 -0.86 -11.75
CA ILE A 65 21.55 0.59 -11.93
C ILE A 65 22.32 1.37 -10.86
N TYR A 66 22.24 0.91 -9.61
CA TYR A 66 22.97 1.51 -8.49
C TYR A 66 24.48 1.47 -8.70
N GLU A 67 25.02 0.37 -9.21
CA GLU A 67 26.45 0.21 -9.47
C GLU A 67 26.93 1.07 -10.65
N LYS A 68 26.15 1.15 -11.73
CA LYS A 68 26.49 1.94 -12.93
C LYS A 68 26.36 3.45 -12.70
N SER A 69 25.28 3.87 -12.05
CA SER A 69 24.90 5.29 -11.91
C SER A 69 24.38 5.60 -10.50
N PRO A 70 25.23 5.54 -9.45
CA PRO A 70 24.80 5.67 -8.06
C PRO A 70 24.16 7.03 -7.74
N ARG A 71 24.60 8.11 -8.39
CA ARG A 71 24.04 9.46 -8.21
C ARG A 71 22.62 9.56 -8.75
N GLU A 72 22.38 9.04 -9.96
CA GLU A 72 21.05 9.05 -10.59
C GLU A 72 20.08 8.13 -9.87
N PHE A 73 20.56 6.95 -9.43
CA PHE A 73 19.79 6.07 -8.58
C PHE A 73 19.34 6.78 -7.31
N LYS A 74 20.27 7.45 -6.61
CA LYS A 74 19.95 8.18 -5.39
C LYS A 74 18.94 9.30 -5.63
N ALA A 75 19.10 10.08 -6.70
CA ALA A 75 18.14 11.12 -7.06
C ALA A 75 16.74 10.55 -7.33
N SER A 76 16.66 9.41 -8.04
CA SER A 76 15.39 8.72 -8.33
C SER A 76 14.74 8.18 -7.06
N LEU A 77 15.53 7.57 -6.16
CA LEU A 77 15.03 7.06 -4.89
C LEU A 77 14.53 8.19 -3.98
N ASN A 78 15.26 9.29 -3.89
CA ASN A 78 14.86 10.47 -3.12
C ASN A 78 13.55 11.06 -3.65
N PHE A 79 13.44 11.23 -4.98
CA PHE A 79 12.21 11.71 -5.62
C PHE A 79 11.01 10.80 -5.33
N TRP A 80 11.19 9.49 -5.44
CA TRP A 80 10.15 8.53 -5.12
C TRP A 80 9.77 8.56 -3.63
N ALA A 81 10.76 8.63 -2.73
CA ALA A 81 10.54 8.66 -1.28
C ALA A 81 9.79 9.92 -0.85
N ASP A 82 10.09 11.09 -1.44
CA ASP A 82 9.33 12.33 -1.21
C ASP A 82 7.86 12.19 -1.64
N MET A 83 7.61 11.69 -2.86
CA MET A 83 6.24 11.44 -3.33
C MET A 83 5.49 10.49 -2.40
N TRP A 84 6.15 9.40 -1.99
CA TRP A 84 5.56 8.39 -1.11
C TRP A 84 5.25 9.01 0.26
N PHE A 85 6.17 9.79 0.81
CA PHE A 85 5.99 10.44 2.11
C PHE A 85 4.87 11.48 2.10
N ARG A 86 4.71 12.24 1.01
CA ARG A 86 3.56 13.14 0.83
C ARG A 86 2.24 12.36 0.85
N LYS A 87 2.18 11.22 0.17
CA LYS A 87 1.00 10.35 0.19
C LYS A 87 0.78 9.69 1.55
N TRP A 88 1.84 9.29 2.25
CA TRP A 88 1.76 8.79 3.63
C TRP A 88 1.08 9.80 4.55
N ARG A 89 1.51 11.06 4.55
CA ARG A 89 0.90 12.13 5.37
C ARG A 89 -0.55 12.41 4.99
N GLU A 90 -0.89 12.28 3.71
CA GLU A 90 -2.26 12.45 3.22
C GLU A 90 -3.17 11.31 3.66
N ARG A 91 -2.72 10.06 3.50
CA ARG A 91 -3.57 8.85 3.55
C ARG A 91 -3.53 8.11 4.88
N VAL A 92 -2.47 8.26 5.68
CA VAL A 92 -2.26 7.46 6.89
C VAL A 92 -2.54 8.29 8.13
N ARG A 93 -3.34 7.73 9.03
CA ARG A 93 -3.54 8.23 10.39
C ARG A 93 -3.20 7.14 11.38
N ILE A 94 -2.46 7.51 12.40
CA ILE A 94 -2.02 6.58 13.43
C ILE A 94 -2.94 6.78 14.62
N LEU A 95 -3.63 5.71 14.96
CA LEU A 95 -4.60 5.69 16.04
C LEU A 95 -3.93 5.20 17.31
N SER A 96 -4.12 5.95 18.40
CA SER A 96 -3.76 5.54 19.75
C SER A 96 -4.82 4.61 20.37
N THR A 97 -6.03 4.62 19.84
CA THR A 97 -7.18 3.82 20.28
C THR A 97 -7.95 3.32 19.07
N LYS A 98 -8.50 2.11 19.17
CA LYS A 98 -9.28 1.52 18.09
C LYS A 98 -10.58 2.30 17.91
N LEU A 99 -10.88 2.68 16.66
CA LEU A 99 -12.18 3.27 16.33
C LEU A 99 -13.29 2.25 16.61
N GLU A 100 -14.34 2.70 17.29
CA GLU A 100 -15.55 1.91 17.47
C GLU A 100 -16.37 1.94 16.17
N GLU A 101 -16.52 0.77 15.54
CA GLU A 101 -17.39 0.60 14.39
C GLU A 101 -18.68 -0.12 14.80
N PRO A 102 -19.83 0.18 14.14
CA PRO A 102 -21.07 -0.53 14.40
C PRO A 102 -20.90 -2.04 14.24
N LYS A 103 -21.45 -2.84 15.16
CA LYS A 103 -21.33 -4.32 15.14
C LYS A 103 -21.79 -4.93 13.81
N GLU A 104 -22.85 -4.37 13.22
CA GLU A 104 -23.35 -4.78 11.91
C GLU A 104 -22.33 -4.56 10.79
N HIS A 105 -21.60 -3.45 10.83
CA HIS A 105 -20.52 -3.14 9.89
C HIS A 105 -19.41 -4.18 9.97
N ILE A 106 -18.95 -4.45 11.19
CA ILE A 106 -17.88 -5.42 11.47
C ILE A 106 -18.27 -6.80 10.96
N GLU A 107 -19.51 -7.25 11.24
CA GLU A 107 -19.97 -8.57 10.82
C GLU A 107 -20.10 -8.68 9.30
N ARG A 108 -20.56 -7.60 8.64
CA ARG A 108 -20.63 -7.53 7.18
C ARG A 108 -19.24 -7.65 6.55
N ILE A 109 -18.25 -6.92 7.07
CA ILE A 109 -16.87 -6.97 6.59
C ILE A 109 -16.25 -8.34 6.83
N LYS A 110 -16.52 -8.99 7.97
CA LYS A 110 -16.07 -10.37 8.24
C LYS A 110 -16.62 -11.36 7.20
N ARG A 111 -17.91 -11.29 6.89
CA ARG A 111 -18.53 -12.15 5.87
C ARG A 111 -17.92 -11.92 4.48
N ALA A 112 -17.77 -10.65 4.08
CA ALA A 112 -17.13 -10.30 2.81
C ALA A 112 -15.70 -10.83 2.72
N ARG A 113 -14.93 -10.77 3.82
CA ARG A 113 -13.55 -11.27 3.88
C ARG A 113 -13.50 -12.79 3.71
N LYS A 114 -14.40 -13.53 4.37
CA LYS A 114 -14.48 -14.99 4.22
C LYS A 114 -14.72 -15.38 2.76
N ILE A 115 -15.67 -14.72 2.10
CA ILE A 115 -15.97 -14.98 0.69
C ILE A 115 -14.78 -14.62 -0.20
N LEU A 116 -14.13 -13.47 0.02
CA LEU A 116 -12.96 -13.07 -0.76
C LEU A 116 -11.78 -14.04 -0.64
N GLN A 117 -11.68 -14.79 0.46
CA GLN A 117 -10.66 -15.83 0.63
C GLN A 117 -10.97 -17.10 -0.18
N GLU A 118 -12.25 -17.38 -0.43
CA GLU A 118 -12.72 -18.59 -1.12
C GLU A 118 -12.70 -18.45 -2.66
N VAL A 119 -12.72 -17.23 -3.19
CA VAL A 119 -12.68 -16.98 -4.65
C VAL A 119 -11.26 -17.07 -5.22
N ASP A 120 -11.16 -17.62 -6.42
CA ASP A 120 -9.92 -17.83 -7.17
C ASP A 120 -9.36 -16.54 -7.82
N TRP A 121 -10.25 -15.65 -8.25
CA TRP A 121 -9.89 -14.39 -8.90
C TRP A 121 -9.36 -13.30 -7.95
N ARG A 122 -9.29 -13.53 -6.63
CA ARG A 122 -8.93 -12.50 -5.64
C ARG A 122 -7.59 -11.84 -5.90
N GLU A 123 -6.57 -12.63 -6.25
CA GLU A 123 -5.20 -12.14 -6.41
C GLU A 123 -5.06 -11.36 -7.72
N GLU A 124 -5.74 -11.81 -8.77
CA GLU A 124 -5.78 -11.09 -10.03
C GLU A 124 -6.49 -9.75 -9.89
N LEU A 125 -7.67 -9.73 -9.26
CA LEU A 125 -8.39 -8.49 -8.98
C LEU A 125 -7.53 -7.52 -8.15
N ARG A 126 -6.91 -8.01 -7.07
CA ARG A 126 -6.01 -7.23 -6.22
C ARG A 126 -4.88 -6.60 -7.05
N ARG A 127 -4.22 -7.37 -7.92
CA ARG A 127 -3.13 -6.87 -8.78
C ARG A 127 -3.59 -5.78 -9.73
N ILE A 128 -4.72 -5.96 -10.40
CA ILE A 128 -5.25 -4.96 -11.35
C ILE A 128 -5.64 -3.67 -10.61
N VAL A 129 -6.25 -3.79 -9.42
CA VAL A 129 -6.61 -2.65 -8.56
C VAL A 129 -5.36 -1.90 -8.08
N ILE A 130 -4.32 -2.59 -7.64
CA ILE A 130 -3.03 -1.98 -7.24
C ILE A 130 -2.41 -1.23 -8.43
N LYS A 131 -2.35 -1.86 -9.60
CA LYS A 131 -1.85 -1.20 -10.82
C LYS A 131 -2.63 0.08 -11.12
N LYS A 132 -3.96 0.03 -11.02
CA LYS A 132 -4.82 1.19 -11.25
C LYS A 132 -4.60 2.32 -10.24
N LEU A 133 -4.44 1.99 -8.96
CA LEU A 133 -4.08 2.97 -7.92
C LEU A 133 -2.78 3.71 -8.28
N MET A 134 -1.74 2.97 -8.69
CA MET A 134 -0.44 3.54 -9.06
C MET A 134 -0.51 4.40 -10.32
N GLU A 135 -1.29 4.00 -11.33
CA GLU A 135 -1.56 4.81 -12.51
C GLU A 135 -2.27 6.14 -12.17
N CYS A 136 -3.08 6.14 -11.12
CA CYS A 136 -3.74 7.34 -10.59
C CYS A 136 -2.89 8.12 -9.57
N GLY A 137 -1.62 7.75 -9.37
CA GLY A 137 -0.69 8.46 -8.48
C GLY A 137 -0.78 8.06 -7.00
N GLU A 138 -1.55 7.04 -6.65
CA GLU A 138 -1.51 6.45 -5.31
C GLU A 138 -0.36 5.43 -5.25
N ILE A 139 0.70 5.78 -4.53
CA ILE A 139 1.91 4.95 -4.39
C ILE A 139 2.18 4.50 -2.95
N CYS A 140 1.35 4.93 -2.00
CA CYS A 140 1.49 4.64 -0.58
C CYS A 140 0.34 3.75 -0.10
N MET A 141 0.66 2.70 0.65
CA MET A 141 -0.27 1.71 1.21
C MET A 141 -1.18 1.08 0.15
N THR A 142 -0.66 0.89 -1.06
CA THR A 142 -1.47 0.52 -2.24
C THR A 142 -2.19 -0.82 -2.08
N GLU A 143 -1.50 -1.81 -1.50
CA GLU A 143 -2.08 -3.11 -1.17
C GLU A 143 -3.23 -3.00 -0.17
N PHE A 144 -3.05 -2.22 0.90
CA PHE A 144 -4.07 -2.05 1.93
C PHE A 144 -5.30 -1.31 1.39
N ILE A 145 -5.07 -0.24 0.61
CA ILE A 145 -6.16 0.51 -0.03
C ILE A 145 -6.91 -0.38 -1.01
N ALA A 146 -6.20 -1.17 -1.84
CA ALA A 146 -6.81 -2.11 -2.76
C ALA A 146 -7.70 -3.13 -2.04
N ASP A 147 -7.17 -3.76 -0.99
CA ASP A 147 -7.89 -4.74 -0.18
C ASP A 147 -9.16 -4.16 0.42
N ASN A 148 -9.07 -2.97 1.01
CA ASN A 148 -10.24 -2.32 1.61
C ASN A 148 -11.28 -1.93 0.57
N LEU A 149 -10.87 -1.39 -0.58
CA LEU A 149 -11.82 -1.03 -1.65
C LEU A 149 -12.58 -2.24 -2.17
N ILE A 150 -11.88 -3.36 -2.39
CA ILE A 150 -12.50 -4.62 -2.83
C ILE A 150 -13.44 -5.16 -1.75
N LEU A 151 -12.98 -5.16 -0.50
CA LEU A 151 -13.72 -5.70 0.63
C LEU A 151 -15.00 -4.90 0.92
N GLU A 152 -14.93 -3.58 0.90
CA GLU A 152 -16.08 -2.68 1.05
C GLU A 152 -17.09 -2.87 -0.09
N GLU A 153 -16.61 -3.03 -1.32
CA GLU A 153 -17.47 -3.25 -2.48
C GLU A 153 -18.22 -4.59 -2.38
N ILE A 154 -17.54 -5.67 -1.96
CA ILE A 154 -18.18 -6.97 -1.70
C ILE A 154 -19.19 -6.85 -0.56
N ALA A 155 -18.79 -6.25 0.57
CA ALA A 155 -19.66 -6.03 1.72
C ALA A 155 -20.94 -5.27 1.35
N ARG A 156 -20.81 -4.23 0.53
CA ARG A 156 -21.93 -3.42 0.00
C ARG A 156 -22.86 -4.23 -0.90
N ARG A 157 -22.34 -5.16 -1.71
CA ARG A 157 -23.16 -6.05 -2.56
C ARG A 157 -23.95 -7.05 -1.73
N LEU A 158 -23.31 -7.68 -0.75
CA LEU A 158 -23.96 -8.64 0.16
C LEU A 158 -25.12 -8.04 0.95
N GLN A 159 -25.16 -6.72 1.13
CA GLN A 159 -26.30 -6.03 1.74
C GLN A 159 -27.51 -5.94 0.79
N LYS A 160 -27.28 -5.80 -0.52
CA LYS A 160 -28.33 -5.55 -1.52
C LYS A 160 -28.96 -6.83 -2.07
N THR A 161 -28.21 -7.94 -2.07
CA THR A 161 -28.65 -9.20 -2.67
C THR A 161 -28.79 -10.30 -1.63
N ARG A 162 -29.93 -11.01 -1.66
CA ARG A 162 -30.10 -12.28 -0.92
C ARG A 162 -29.30 -13.43 -1.53
N GLU A 163 -28.73 -13.24 -2.72
CA GLU A 163 -28.12 -14.26 -3.58
C GLU A 163 -26.67 -14.66 -3.21
N GLY A 164 -26.10 -14.08 -2.14
CA GLY A 164 -24.78 -14.50 -1.63
C GLY A 164 -23.66 -14.37 -2.68
N ILE A 165 -22.82 -15.41 -2.80
CA ILE A 165 -21.61 -15.45 -3.66
C ILE A 165 -21.96 -15.34 -5.16
N MET A 166 -23.14 -15.81 -5.59
CA MET A 166 -23.52 -15.81 -7.01
C MET A 166 -23.65 -14.40 -7.60
N ALA A 167 -23.77 -13.37 -6.76
CA ALA A 167 -23.81 -11.97 -7.19
C ALA A 167 -22.41 -11.33 -7.38
N LEU A 168 -21.32 -12.09 -7.20
CA LEU A 168 -19.94 -11.60 -7.24
C LEU A 168 -19.28 -11.91 -8.58
N ASP A 169 -19.46 -11.00 -9.53
CA ASP A 169 -18.68 -10.96 -10.78
C ASP A 169 -17.42 -10.08 -10.60
N PRO A 170 -16.20 -10.60 -10.80
CA PRO A 170 -14.96 -9.84 -10.60
C PRO A 170 -14.84 -8.62 -11.50
N LEU A 171 -15.33 -8.68 -12.74
CA LEU A 171 -15.29 -7.54 -13.67
C LEU A 171 -16.17 -6.39 -13.19
N SER A 172 -17.38 -6.72 -12.74
CA SER A 172 -18.30 -5.77 -12.13
C SER A 172 -17.73 -5.16 -10.85
N ILE A 173 -17.07 -5.94 -9.99
CA ILE A 173 -16.39 -5.43 -8.79
C ILE A 173 -15.28 -4.46 -9.19
N TYR A 174 -14.43 -4.86 -10.14
CA TYR A 174 -13.37 -4.01 -10.66
C TYR A 174 -13.90 -2.68 -11.19
N ASN A 175 -14.98 -2.70 -12.00
CA ASN A 175 -15.55 -1.48 -12.57
C ASN A 175 -16.02 -0.50 -11.48
N ALA A 176 -16.68 -1.01 -10.43
CA ALA A 176 -17.09 -0.19 -9.30
C ALA A 176 -15.88 0.38 -8.51
N VAL A 177 -14.88 -0.45 -8.25
CA VAL A 177 -13.64 -0.04 -7.56
C VAL A 177 -12.85 0.97 -8.39
N ASN A 178 -12.72 0.78 -9.70
CA ASN A 178 -12.03 1.69 -10.61
C ASN A 178 -12.67 3.09 -10.64
N ALA A 179 -14.01 3.16 -10.64
CA ALA A 179 -14.73 4.42 -10.51
C ALA A 179 -14.48 5.09 -9.15
N ARG A 180 -14.27 4.32 -8.08
CA ARG A 180 -13.86 4.86 -6.76
C ARG A 180 -12.42 5.37 -6.80
N ILE A 181 -11.46 4.61 -7.34
CA ILE A 181 -10.05 5.01 -7.46
C ILE A 181 -9.89 6.34 -8.22
N THR A 182 -10.60 6.48 -9.33
CA THR A 182 -10.56 7.72 -10.13
C THR A 182 -10.97 8.94 -9.31
N ARG A 183 -11.96 8.79 -8.41
CA ARG A 183 -12.37 9.85 -7.48
C ARG A 183 -11.37 10.07 -6.34
N LEU A 184 -10.80 9.00 -5.80
CA LEU A 184 -9.80 9.07 -4.71
C LEU A 184 -8.62 9.97 -5.07
N SER A 185 -8.17 9.97 -6.33
CA SER A 185 -7.08 10.86 -6.79
C SER A 185 -7.34 12.35 -6.56
N ARG A 186 -8.62 12.76 -6.41
CA ARG A 186 -9.07 14.13 -6.16
C ARG A 186 -9.46 14.38 -4.71
N GLU A 187 -9.66 13.33 -3.92
CA GLU A 187 -10.06 13.41 -2.52
C GLU A 187 -8.81 13.45 -1.64
N LYS A 188 -8.68 14.50 -0.81
CA LYS A 188 -7.66 14.56 0.24
C LYS A 188 -8.22 13.97 1.53
N GLY A 189 -7.42 13.12 2.19
CA GLY A 189 -7.77 12.61 3.51
C GLY A 189 -7.35 11.17 3.74
N PRO A 190 -7.49 10.71 4.99
CA PRO A 190 -7.03 9.40 5.40
C PRO A 190 -7.84 8.27 4.78
N LEU A 191 -7.14 7.27 4.28
CA LEU A 191 -7.70 6.00 3.79
C LEU A 191 -7.20 4.81 4.61
N VAL A 192 -6.19 5.04 5.46
CA VAL A 192 -5.51 4.01 6.24
C VAL A 192 -5.40 4.47 7.68
N TYR A 193 -5.93 3.64 8.57
CA TYR A 193 -5.85 3.85 10.01
C TYR A 193 -4.99 2.74 10.61
N LEU A 194 -3.80 3.10 11.07
CA LEU A 194 -2.88 2.15 11.68
C LEU A 194 -3.07 2.19 13.20
N ASN A 195 -3.49 1.06 13.78
CA ASN A 195 -3.46 0.86 15.21
C ASN A 195 -2.06 0.44 15.60
N ILE A 196 -1.29 1.38 16.15
CA ILE A 196 0.08 1.15 16.57
C ILE A 196 0.12 1.36 18.08
N LYS A 197 0.89 0.54 18.82
CA LYS A 197 1.02 0.72 20.27
C LYS A 197 1.45 2.18 20.58
N PRO A 198 0.92 2.80 21.67
CA PRO A 198 1.28 4.16 22.04
C PRO A 198 2.79 4.37 22.12
N GLY A 199 3.28 5.50 21.59
CA GLY A 199 4.71 5.89 21.62
C GLY A 199 5.51 5.61 20.34
N LEU A 200 4.94 4.92 19.34
CA LEU A 200 5.67 4.56 18.12
C LEU A 200 5.69 5.66 17.04
N PHE A 201 4.74 6.61 17.02
CA PHE A 201 4.66 7.63 15.96
C PHE A 201 3.94 8.93 16.36
N GLN A 202 3.94 9.32 17.64
CA GLN A 202 3.17 10.50 18.10
C GLN A 202 3.63 11.83 17.45
N HIS A 203 4.80 11.86 16.81
CA HIS A 203 5.40 13.06 16.23
C HIS A 203 5.12 13.27 14.72
N TYR A 204 4.35 12.38 14.06
CA TYR A 204 4.15 12.43 12.59
C TYR A 204 2.82 13.03 12.12
N ASN A 205 1.99 13.51 13.05
CA ASN A 205 0.74 14.22 12.74
C ASN A 205 1.02 15.73 12.64
N TYR A 206 1.49 16.19 11.48
CA TYR A 206 1.50 17.62 11.11
C TYR A 206 0.98 17.81 9.70
#